data_AF-A0A1M7NJV4-F1
#
_entry.id   AF-A0A1M7NJV4-F1
#
_cell.length_a   1.000
_cell.length_b   1.000
_cell.length_c   1.000
_cell.angle_alpha   90.00
_cell.angle_beta   90.00
_cell.angle_gamma   90.00
#
_symmetry.space_group_name_H-M   'P 1'
#
loop_
_entity.id
_entity.type
_entity.pdbx_description
1 polymer ?
#
loop_
_entity_poly.entity_id
_entity_poly.type
_entity_poly.pdbx_seq_one_letter_code
_entity_poly.pdbx_strand_id
1 'polypeptide(L)'
;MVVIALLCVVVVGVVALIRHPNGPFFEPLSILLPGLIIGRLLSTVWLIPAGQPVPKLSELILGETGPGVAYFEPLSLVFVVAVSLYVLAQAHRSITASSNGANFSASDWLVTLLRIYVGLMFISHFTGHIFAGPIPFDAFVDLFGQIGMPLPAASVVLAGLIEITVCIGLTFGLWTRPVAVLGTFYLLFAVGIGGHFSIGYSWALPGLGWEFPALWSFAVALFGMFGPGPISLDAKLDSRRSGAA
;
A
#
# COMPACT_ATOMS: atom_id res chain seq x y z
N MET A 1 14.30 -8.33 -12.51
CA MET A 1 14.48 -8.22 -11.04
C MET A 1 13.25 -8.67 -10.26
N VAL A 2 12.04 -8.24 -10.64
CA VAL A 2 10.77 -8.63 -9.96
C VAL A 2 10.52 -10.13 -9.91
N VAL A 3 10.73 -10.87 -11.00
CA VAL A 3 10.57 -12.33 -11.05
C VAL A 3 11.54 -13.04 -10.09
N ILE A 4 12.75 -12.52 -9.94
CA ILE A 4 13.76 -13.07 -9.02
C ILE A 4 13.35 -12.83 -7.56
N ALA A 5 12.86 -11.62 -7.23
CA ALA A 5 12.34 -11.33 -5.89
C ALA A 5 11.12 -12.19 -5.54
N LEU A 6 10.20 -12.38 -6.49
CA LEU A 6 9.04 -13.25 -6.34
C LEU A 6 9.45 -14.71 -6.10
N LEU A 7 10.42 -15.21 -6.88
CA LEU A 7 10.98 -16.55 -6.71
C LEU A 7 11.68 -16.69 -5.35
N CYS A 8 12.44 -15.70 -4.91
CA CYS A 8 13.08 -15.74 -3.58
C CYS A 8 12.05 -15.81 -2.45
N VAL A 9 10.98 -15.03 -2.51
CA VAL A 9 9.89 -15.06 -1.50
C VAL A 9 9.18 -16.41 -1.51
N VAL A 10 8.84 -16.94 -2.69
CA VAL A 10 8.20 -18.26 -2.83
C VAL A 10 9.10 -19.36 -2.29
N VAL A 11 10.39 -19.35 -2.65
CA VAL A 11 11.38 -20.33 -2.18
C VAL A 11 11.54 -20.25 -0.66
N VAL A 12 11.65 -19.05 -0.07
CA VAL A 12 11.76 -18.88 1.38
C VAL A 12 10.50 -19.38 2.09
N GLY A 13 9.31 -19.07 1.58
CA GLY A 13 8.05 -19.55 2.18
C GLY A 13 7.87 -21.07 2.05
N VAL A 14 8.28 -21.68 0.93
CA VAL A 14 8.30 -23.13 0.75
C VAL A 14 9.31 -23.80 1.68
N VAL A 15 10.51 -23.23 1.83
CA VAL A 15 11.52 -23.74 2.78
C VAL A 15 11.02 -23.64 4.22
N ALA A 16 10.31 -22.56 4.58
CA ALA A 16 9.69 -22.42 5.89
C ALA A 16 8.60 -23.48 6.13
N LEU A 17 7.76 -23.76 5.12
CA LEU A 17 6.75 -24.83 5.18
C LEU A 17 7.38 -26.21 5.41
N ILE A 18 8.47 -26.51 4.71
CA ILE A 18 9.20 -27.78 4.84
C ILE A 18 9.85 -27.91 6.23
N ARG A 19 10.34 -26.81 6.81
CA ARG A 19 11.04 -26.83 8.10
C ARG A 19 10.12 -26.81 9.31
N HIS A 20 8.87 -26.36 9.15
CA HIS A 20 7.89 -26.27 10.24
C HIS A 20 6.56 -26.98 9.90
N PRO A 21 6.57 -28.32 9.69
CA PRO A 21 5.38 -29.07 9.25
C PRO A 21 4.24 -29.08 10.28
N ASN A 22 4.52 -28.75 11.55
CA ASN A 22 3.54 -28.67 12.64
C ASN A 22 3.19 -27.23 13.03
N GLY A 23 3.66 -26.22 12.28
CA GLY A 23 3.24 -24.83 12.48
C GLY A 23 1.76 -24.64 12.13
N PRO A 24 1.05 -23.66 12.73
CA PRO A 24 -0.32 -23.36 12.33
C PRO A 24 -0.40 -23.17 10.82
N PHE A 25 -1.33 -23.88 10.16
CA PHE A 25 -1.48 -23.96 8.70
C PHE A 25 -1.41 -22.60 7.97
N PHE A 26 -1.78 -21.51 8.64
CA PHE A 26 -1.80 -20.16 8.09
C PHE A 26 -0.46 -19.40 8.17
N GLU A 27 0.54 -19.88 8.91
CA GLU A 27 1.81 -19.18 9.13
C GLU A 27 2.64 -19.04 7.83
N PRO A 28 2.81 -20.07 6.99
CA PRO A 28 3.50 -19.93 5.71
C PRO A 28 2.69 -19.12 4.69
N LEU A 29 1.37 -19.28 4.67
CA LEU A 29 0.45 -18.49 3.82
C LEU A 29 0.54 -17.00 4.14
N SER A 30 0.73 -16.64 5.42
CA SER A 30 0.84 -15.25 5.86
C SER A 30 2.08 -14.53 5.36
N ILE A 31 3.15 -15.28 5.07
CA ILE A 31 4.41 -14.76 4.53
C ILE A 31 4.35 -14.74 2.99
N LEU A 32 3.77 -15.78 2.40
CA LEU A 32 3.68 -15.95 0.95
C LEU A 32 2.72 -14.96 0.28
N LEU A 33 1.51 -14.73 0.84
CA LEU A 33 0.48 -13.88 0.20
C LEU A 33 0.95 -12.42 0.03
N PRO A 34 1.40 -11.72 1.09
CA PRO A 34 1.79 -10.31 0.97
C PRO A 34 3.04 -10.15 0.12
N GLY A 35 4.02 -11.06 0.20
CA GLY A 35 5.23 -10.99 -0.60
C GLY A 35 4.98 -11.20 -2.11
N LEU A 36 4.06 -12.10 -2.47
CA LEU A 36 3.65 -12.30 -3.88
C LEU A 36 2.93 -11.07 -4.43
N ILE A 37 2.14 -10.39 -3.60
CA ILE A 37 1.31 -9.28 -4.02
C ILE A 37 2.09 -7.94 -3.98
N ILE A 38 2.99 -7.72 -3.02
CA ILE A 38 3.95 -6.60 -3.02
C ILE A 38 4.87 -6.68 -4.24
N GLY A 39 5.32 -7.88 -4.62
CA GLY A 39 6.06 -8.10 -5.86
C GLY A 39 5.26 -7.74 -7.12
N ARG A 40 3.93 -7.94 -7.10
CA ARG A 40 3.03 -7.62 -8.22
C ARG A 40 2.64 -6.14 -8.29
N LEU A 41 2.50 -5.46 -7.14
CA LEU A 41 2.35 -4.00 -7.03
C LEU A 41 3.49 -3.24 -7.73
N LEU A 42 4.70 -3.78 -7.63
CA LEU A 42 5.89 -3.24 -8.29
C LEU A 42 6.05 -3.72 -9.74
N SER A 43 5.26 -4.71 -10.17
CA SER A 43 5.31 -5.30 -11.52
C SER A 43 4.33 -4.69 -12.51
N THR A 44 3.37 -3.88 -12.04
CA THR A 44 2.36 -3.23 -12.89
C THR A 44 2.83 -1.89 -13.47
N VAL A 45 4.04 -1.45 -13.14
CA VAL A 45 4.72 -0.40 -13.91
C VAL A 45 5.22 -1.04 -15.20
N TRP A 46 4.46 -0.88 -16.27
CA TRP A 46 4.84 -1.39 -17.59
C TRP A 46 6.15 -0.72 -18.04
N LEU A 47 7.28 -1.42 -17.97
CA LEU A 47 8.50 -0.98 -18.68
C LEU A 47 8.29 -1.22 -20.18
N ILE A 48 7.50 -0.37 -20.84
CA ILE A 48 7.43 -0.36 -22.30
C ILE A 48 8.84 -0.01 -22.79
N PRO A 49 9.51 -0.88 -23.57
CA PRO A 49 10.76 -0.51 -24.21
C PRO A 49 10.51 0.73 -25.06
N ALA A 50 11.35 1.76 -24.91
CA ALA A 50 11.21 3.02 -25.63
C ALA A 50 10.94 2.74 -27.13
N GLY A 51 9.77 3.16 -27.63
CA GLY A 51 9.40 3.05 -29.05
C GLY A 51 8.28 2.07 -29.42
N GLN A 52 7.64 1.37 -28.48
CA GLN A 52 6.44 0.56 -28.77
C GLN A 52 5.15 1.39 -28.60
N PRO A 53 4.14 1.25 -29.48
CA PRO A 53 2.88 1.95 -29.35
C PRO A 53 2.12 1.47 -28.12
N VAL A 54 1.95 2.35 -27.15
CA VAL A 54 1.09 2.12 -25.97
C VAL A 54 -0.35 2.02 -26.47
N PRO A 55 -1.14 1.01 -26.07
CA PRO A 55 -2.59 1.06 -26.26
C PRO A 55 -3.10 2.41 -25.74
N LYS A 56 -4.09 3.05 -26.38
CA LYS A 56 -4.68 4.31 -25.90
C LYS A 56 -5.32 4.09 -24.52
N LEU A 57 -4.50 4.12 -23.48
CA LEU A 57 -4.92 4.26 -22.10
C LEU A 57 -5.40 5.70 -21.93
N SER A 58 -6.48 5.90 -21.20
CA SER A 58 -6.85 7.26 -20.77
C SER A 58 -5.70 7.85 -19.96
N GLU A 59 -5.52 9.17 -20.05
CA GLU A 59 -4.43 9.89 -19.36
C GLU A 59 -4.41 9.61 -17.84
N LEU A 60 -5.60 9.36 -17.26
CA LEU A 60 -5.79 8.88 -15.89
C LEU A 60 -5.09 7.54 -15.60
N ILE A 61 -5.32 6.55 -16.46
CA ILE A 61 -4.76 5.20 -16.31
C ILE A 61 -3.26 5.21 -16.65
N LEU A 62 -2.80 6.16 -17.47
CA LEU A 62 -1.37 6.38 -17.71
C LEU A 62 -0.66 6.90 -16.45
N GLY A 63 -1.31 7.76 -15.66
CA GLY A 63 -0.79 8.20 -14.36
C GLY A 63 -0.75 7.09 -13.31
N GLU A 64 -1.72 6.18 -13.34
CA GLU A 64 -1.86 5.11 -12.33
C GLU A 64 -1.14 3.79 -12.70
N THR A 65 -0.98 3.49 -13.99
CA THR A 65 -0.42 2.21 -14.49
C THR A 65 0.50 2.34 -15.72
N GLY A 66 0.76 3.56 -16.20
CA GLY A 66 1.51 3.82 -17.43
C GLY A 66 2.99 3.49 -17.35
N PRO A 67 3.74 3.66 -18.46
CA PRO A 67 5.16 3.39 -18.47
C PRO A 67 5.83 4.33 -17.50
N GLY A 68 6.36 3.74 -16.43
CA GLY A 68 6.83 4.45 -15.25
C GLY A 68 7.58 5.72 -15.64
N VAL A 69 7.13 6.85 -15.13
CA VAL A 69 7.83 8.13 -15.29
C VAL A 69 9.29 7.91 -14.89
N ALA A 70 10.26 8.34 -15.68
CA ALA A 70 11.68 7.97 -15.50
C ALA A 70 12.24 8.24 -14.09
N TYR A 71 11.68 9.22 -13.37
CA TYR A 71 12.04 9.56 -12.00
C TYR A 71 11.42 8.65 -10.92
N PHE A 72 10.42 7.84 -11.25
CA PHE A 72 9.76 6.90 -10.33
C PHE A 72 10.52 5.61 -10.11
N GLU A 73 11.30 5.16 -11.10
CA GLU A 73 12.12 3.95 -10.96
C GLU A 73 13.14 4.07 -9.81
N PRO A 74 13.94 5.15 -9.68
CA PRO A 74 14.85 5.29 -8.54
C PRO A 74 14.12 5.51 -7.21
N LEU A 75 13.00 6.24 -7.19
CA LEU A 75 12.24 6.47 -5.96
C LEU A 75 11.58 5.19 -5.43
N SER A 76 11.00 4.39 -6.33
CA SER A 76 10.45 3.08 -6.00
C SER A 76 11.54 2.13 -5.50
N LEU A 77 12.75 2.17 -6.08
CA LEU A 77 13.89 1.40 -5.58
C LEU A 77 14.29 1.81 -4.16
N VAL A 78 14.44 3.11 -3.89
CA VAL A 78 14.74 3.63 -2.53
C VAL A 78 13.68 3.17 -1.53
N PHE A 79 12.42 3.24 -1.93
CA PHE A 79 11.30 2.86 -1.08
C PHE A 79 11.25 1.34 -0.83
N VAL A 80 11.48 0.51 -1.84
CA VAL A 80 11.59 -0.95 -1.70
C VAL A 80 12.75 -1.32 -0.78
N VAL A 81 13.90 -0.66 -0.92
CA VAL A 81 15.04 -0.83 -0.02
C VAL A 81 14.66 -0.44 1.40
N ALA A 82 13.99 0.70 1.61
CA ALA A 82 13.56 1.15 2.92
C ALA A 82 12.57 0.17 3.59
N VAL A 83 11.57 -0.33 2.85
CA VAL A 83 10.63 -1.34 3.35
C VAL A 83 11.34 -2.66 3.65
N SER A 84 12.26 -3.10 2.78
CA SER A 84 13.04 -4.32 2.99
C SER A 84 13.92 -4.21 4.23
N LEU A 85 14.65 -3.12 4.39
CA LEU A 85 15.47 -2.85 5.57
C LEU A 85 14.62 -2.77 6.84
N TYR A 86 13.44 -2.14 6.76
CA TYR A 86 12.49 -2.11 7.87
C TYR A 86 12.02 -3.51 8.27
N VAL A 87 11.57 -4.33 7.32
CA VAL A 87 11.13 -5.71 7.58
C VAL A 87 12.28 -6.55 8.15
N LEU A 88 13.49 -6.43 7.59
CA LEU A 88 14.67 -7.14 8.09
C LEU A 88 15.04 -6.70 9.52
N ALA A 89 14.99 -5.40 9.81
CA ALA A 89 15.23 -4.89 11.16
C ALA A 89 14.19 -5.43 12.17
N GLN A 90 12.92 -5.51 11.76
CA GLN A 90 11.85 -6.05 12.60
C GLN A 90 11.99 -7.57 12.78
N ALA A 91 12.41 -8.30 11.74
CA ALA A 91 12.67 -9.74 11.80
C ALA A 91 13.85 -10.05 12.73
N HIS A 92 14.96 -9.30 12.61
CA HIS A 92 16.10 -9.44 13.51
C HIS A 92 15.69 -9.19 14.97
N ARG A 93 14.90 -8.13 15.23
CA ARG A 93 14.37 -7.86 16.57
C ARG A 93 13.48 -8.98 17.10
N SER A 94 12.70 -9.60 16.23
CA SER A 94 11.83 -10.73 16.59
C SER A 94 12.63 -11.94 17.03
N ILE A 95 13.74 -12.24 16.33
CA ILE A 95 14.67 -13.31 16.70
C ILE A 95 15.33 -13.01 18.05
N THR A 96 15.81 -11.77 18.25
CA THR A 96 16.43 -11.36 19.53
C THR A 96 15.43 -11.32 20.69
N ALA A 97 14.19 -10.91 20.43
CA ALA A 97 13.11 -10.92 21.43
C ALA A 97 12.72 -12.35 21.81
N SER A 98 12.70 -13.27 20.84
CA SER A 98 12.44 -14.69 21.07
C SER A 98 13.49 -15.32 21.97
N SER A 99 14.78 -14.97 21.80
CA SER A 99 15.84 -15.39 22.73
C SER A 99 15.69 -14.83 24.15
N ASN A 100 14.91 -13.75 24.32
CA ASN A 100 14.59 -13.13 25.61
C ASN A 100 13.18 -13.51 26.13
N GLY A 101 12.50 -14.48 25.50
CA GLY A 101 11.19 -14.99 25.94
C GLY A 101 9.97 -14.25 25.37
N ALA A 102 10.14 -13.21 24.54
CA ALA A 102 9.06 -12.52 23.85
C ALA A 102 8.92 -13.04 22.41
N ASN A 103 7.87 -13.81 22.12
CA ASN A 103 7.62 -14.37 20.79
C ASN A 103 6.49 -13.62 20.08
N PHE A 104 6.76 -13.09 18.88
CA PHE A 104 5.70 -12.65 17.98
C PHE A 104 5.07 -13.87 17.32
N SER A 105 3.75 -13.89 17.28
CA SER A 105 2.98 -14.95 16.65
C SER A 105 2.96 -14.81 15.12
N ALA A 106 2.61 -15.88 14.42
CA ALA A 106 2.30 -15.85 12.99
C ALA A 106 1.22 -14.78 12.65
N SER A 107 0.21 -14.63 13.51
CA SER A 107 -0.82 -13.61 13.37
C SER A 107 -0.28 -12.19 13.45
N ASP A 108 0.73 -11.94 14.29
CA ASP A 108 1.34 -10.61 14.40
C ASP A 108 2.06 -10.23 13.10
N TRP A 109 2.75 -11.20 12.49
CA TRP A 109 3.37 -11.03 11.19
C TRP A 109 2.36 -10.86 10.06
N LEU A 110 1.28 -11.65 10.06
CA LEU A 110 0.21 -11.54 9.07
C LEU A 110 -0.38 -10.13 9.07
N VAL A 111 -0.80 -9.63 10.24
CA VAL A 111 -1.39 -8.29 10.38
C VAL A 111 -0.40 -7.21 9.95
N THR A 112 0.88 -7.38 10.27
CA THR A 112 1.95 -6.45 9.89
C THR A 112 2.16 -6.39 8.39
N LEU A 113 2.25 -7.56 7.75
CA LEU A 113 2.44 -7.64 6.31
C LEU A 113 1.19 -7.16 5.54
N LEU A 114 0.00 -7.42 6.07
CA LEU A 114 -1.25 -6.87 5.54
C LEU A 114 -1.28 -5.34 5.65
N ARG A 115 -0.85 -4.79 6.79
CA ARG A 115 -0.76 -3.33 7.00
C ARG A 115 0.23 -2.67 6.03
N ILE A 116 1.40 -3.30 5.84
CA ILE A 116 2.37 -2.88 4.83
C ILE A 116 1.71 -2.89 3.46
N TYR A 117 1.16 -4.04 3.05
CA TYR A 117 0.53 -4.19 1.75
C TYR A 117 -0.56 -3.14 1.48
N VAL A 118 -1.50 -2.95 2.41
CA VAL A 118 -2.58 -1.97 2.28
C VAL A 118 -2.02 -0.55 2.16
N GLY A 119 -0.99 -0.20 2.93
CA GLY A 119 -0.30 1.09 2.79
C GLY A 119 0.31 1.27 1.39
N LEU A 120 0.98 0.24 0.87
CA LEU A 120 1.66 0.31 -0.44
C LEU A 120 0.70 0.47 -1.61
N MET A 121 -0.56 0.06 -1.48
CA MET A 121 -1.55 0.18 -2.55
C MET A 121 -1.90 1.63 -2.89
N PHE A 122 -1.61 2.59 -2.00
CA PHE A 122 -1.80 4.00 -2.28
C PHE A 122 -0.75 4.61 -3.21
N ILE A 123 0.34 3.89 -3.51
CA ILE A 123 1.46 4.41 -4.32
C ILE A 123 1.01 4.81 -5.72
N SER A 124 0.28 3.96 -6.44
CA SER A 124 -0.19 4.29 -7.79
C SER A 124 -1.10 5.52 -7.80
N HIS A 125 -1.92 5.69 -6.76
CA HIS A 125 -2.87 6.78 -6.66
C HIS A 125 -2.17 8.12 -6.42
N PHE A 126 -1.34 8.25 -5.37
CA PHE A 126 -0.69 9.54 -5.13
C PHE A 126 0.31 9.86 -6.24
N THR A 127 0.88 8.84 -6.88
CA THR A 127 1.72 9.03 -8.06
C THR A 127 0.96 9.75 -9.16
N GLY A 128 -0.23 9.26 -9.51
CA GLY A 128 -1.12 9.89 -10.48
C GLY A 128 -1.46 11.34 -10.10
N HIS A 129 -1.78 11.58 -8.83
CA HIS A 129 -2.22 12.89 -8.35
C HIS A 129 -1.14 13.98 -8.33
N ILE A 130 0.13 13.66 -8.05
CA ILE A 130 1.14 14.71 -7.77
C ILE A 130 2.52 14.49 -8.40
N PHE A 131 2.82 13.29 -8.90
CA PHE A 131 4.17 12.97 -9.38
C PHE A 131 4.23 12.43 -10.82
N ALA A 132 3.09 12.14 -11.45
CA ALA A 132 3.04 11.59 -12.80
C ALA A 132 3.23 12.64 -13.92
N GLY A 133 3.49 13.90 -13.55
CA GLY A 133 3.72 15.02 -14.46
C GLY A 133 2.44 15.81 -14.78
N PRO A 134 2.54 16.86 -15.61
CA PRO A 134 1.44 17.80 -15.84
C PRO A 134 0.25 17.15 -16.58
N ILE A 135 0.51 16.23 -17.52
CA ILE A 135 -0.58 15.61 -18.32
C ILE A 135 -1.54 14.80 -17.42
N PRO A 136 -1.09 13.82 -16.60
CA PRO A 136 -2.01 13.14 -15.69
C PRO A 136 -2.60 14.06 -14.62
N PHE A 137 -1.81 15.03 -14.12
CA PHE A 137 -2.29 16.01 -13.15
C PHE A 137 -3.50 16.78 -13.70
N ASP A 138 -3.37 17.37 -14.88
CA ASP A 138 -4.43 18.16 -15.53
C ASP A 138 -5.68 17.30 -15.80
N ALA A 139 -5.51 16.02 -16.17
CA ALA A 139 -6.62 15.10 -16.32
C ALA A 139 -7.40 14.86 -15.01
N PHE A 140 -6.71 14.77 -13.87
CA PHE A 140 -7.37 14.71 -12.56
C PHE A 140 -8.04 16.04 -12.19
N VAL A 141 -7.43 17.19 -12.53
CA VAL A 141 -8.02 18.52 -12.31
C VAL A 141 -9.34 18.66 -13.07
N ASP A 142 -9.37 18.24 -14.34
CA ASP A 142 -10.57 18.27 -15.15
C ASP A 142 -11.66 17.33 -14.60
N LEU A 143 -11.28 16.12 -14.18
CA LEU A 143 -12.21 15.18 -13.54
C LEU A 143 -12.81 15.77 -12.25
N PHE A 144 -11.98 16.37 -11.40
CA PHE A 144 -12.41 16.99 -10.15
C PHE A 144 -13.31 18.21 -10.42
N GLY A 145 -13.04 18.97 -11.48
CA GLY A 145 -13.90 20.06 -11.95
C GLY A 145 -15.28 19.55 -12.42
N GLN A 146 -15.31 18.45 -13.17
CA GLN A 146 -16.56 17.86 -13.69
C GLN A 146 -17.48 17.36 -12.57
N ILE A 147 -16.92 16.82 -11.48
CA ILE A 147 -17.70 16.40 -10.29
C ILE A 147 -18.00 17.56 -9.32
N GLY A 148 -17.59 18.79 -9.66
CA GLY A 148 -17.92 19.99 -8.89
C GLY A 148 -17.06 20.22 -7.64
N MET A 149 -15.84 19.66 -7.57
CA MET A 149 -14.94 19.93 -6.44
C MET A 149 -14.51 21.39 -6.39
N PRO A 150 -14.54 22.05 -5.22
CA PRO A 150 -13.98 23.38 -5.07
C PRO A 150 -12.47 23.32 -5.28
N LEU A 151 -11.92 24.32 -5.98
CA LEU A 151 -10.48 24.43 -6.27
C LEU A 151 -9.88 23.12 -6.79
N PRO A 152 -10.27 22.62 -7.99
CA PRO A 152 -9.95 21.26 -8.44
C PRO A 152 -8.46 20.90 -8.32
N ALA A 153 -7.56 21.77 -8.75
CA ALA A 153 -6.11 21.56 -8.62
C ALA A 153 -5.64 21.42 -7.16
N ALA A 154 -6.16 22.24 -6.25
CA ALA A 154 -5.81 22.12 -4.83
C ALA A 154 -6.38 20.82 -4.22
N SER A 155 -7.57 20.41 -4.65
CA SER A 155 -8.20 19.16 -4.22
C SER A 155 -7.45 17.92 -4.71
N VAL A 156 -6.92 17.93 -5.93
CA VAL A 156 -6.03 16.87 -6.47
C VAL A 156 -4.75 16.76 -5.63
N VAL A 157 -4.12 17.90 -5.31
CA VAL A 157 -2.93 17.91 -4.43
C VAL A 157 -3.26 17.39 -3.03
N LEU A 158 -4.40 17.82 -2.46
CA LEU A 158 -4.84 17.36 -1.14
C LEU A 158 -5.08 15.84 -1.12
N ALA A 159 -5.71 15.29 -2.15
CA ALA A 159 -5.90 13.85 -2.32
C ALA A 159 -4.55 13.12 -2.29
N GLY A 160 -3.59 13.55 -3.12
CA GLY A 160 -2.24 12.97 -3.15
C GLY A 160 -1.50 13.05 -1.80
N LEU A 161 -1.64 14.15 -1.04
CA LEU A 161 -1.02 14.29 0.28
C LEU A 161 -1.65 13.37 1.34
N ILE A 162 -2.96 13.18 1.29
CA ILE A 162 -3.67 12.23 2.16
C ILE A 162 -3.19 10.81 1.85
N GLU A 163 -3.12 10.44 0.58
CA GLU A 163 -2.68 9.12 0.12
C GLU A 163 -1.22 8.82 0.49
N ILE A 164 -0.31 9.81 0.39
CA ILE A 164 1.06 9.67 0.93
C ILE A 164 1.04 9.41 2.43
N THR A 165 0.25 10.17 3.17
CA THR A 165 0.15 10.05 4.64
C THR A 165 -0.33 8.66 5.03
N VAL A 166 -1.35 8.14 4.32
CA VAL A 166 -1.87 6.78 4.52
C VAL A 166 -0.83 5.73 4.15
N CYS A 167 -0.15 5.89 3.02
CA CYS A 167 0.91 4.99 2.59
C CYS A 167 2.01 4.86 3.66
N ILE A 168 2.59 5.98 4.09
CA ILE A 168 3.69 5.98 5.05
C ILE A 168 3.22 5.49 6.42
N GLY A 169 2.11 6.03 6.92
CA GLY A 169 1.61 5.72 8.26
C GLY A 169 1.23 4.24 8.43
N LEU A 170 0.50 3.67 7.47
CA LEU A 170 0.18 2.24 7.53
C LEU A 170 1.43 1.38 7.31
N THR A 171 2.27 1.69 6.31
CA THR A 171 3.45 0.86 6.00
C THR A 171 4.35 0.65 7.20
N PHE A 172 4.73 1.74 7.86
CA PHE A 172 5.63 1.67 9.01
C PHE A 172 4.90 1.43 10.34
N GLY A 173 3.57 1.45 10.34
CA GLY A 173 2.76 1.39 11.55
C GLY A 173 3.04 2.57 12.46
N LEU A 174 3.00 3.79 11.90
CA LEU A 174 3.21 5.07 12.56
C LEU A 174 1.90 5.85 12.56
N TRP A 175 1.43 6.25 13.74
CA TRP A 175 0.12 6.89 13.92
C TRP A 175 -1.00 6.07 13.27
N THR A 176 -0.95 4.75 13.41
CA THR A 176 -1.74 3.82 12.60
C THR A 176 -3.23 4.09 12.73
N ARG A 177 -3.72 4.34 13.94
CA ARG A 177 -5.14 4.62 14.19
C ARG A 177 -5.64 5.90 13.51
N PRO A 178 -5.09 7.09 13.80
CA PRO A 178 -5.55 8.31 13.13
C PRO A 178 -5.31 8.29 11.63
N VAL A 179 -4.21 7.69 11.15
CA VAL A 179 -3.96 7.53 9.70
C VAL A 179 -5.00 6.62 9.05
N ALA A 180 -5.36 5.51 9.69
CA ALA A 180 -6.41 4.64 9.20
C ALA A 180 -7.77 5.35 9.16
N VAL A 181 -8.13 6.10 10.21
CA VAL A 181 -9.36 6.90 10.23
C VAL A 181 -9.38 7.90 9.07
N LEU A 182 -8.28 8.63 8.86
CA LEU A 182 -8.13 9.55 7.73
C LEU A 182 -8.35 8.83 6.39
N GLY A 183 -7.65 7.71 6.16
CA GLY A 183 -7.75 6.94 4.91
C GLY A 183 -9.14 6.34 4.67
N THR A 184 -9.79 5.84 5.72
CA THR A 184 -11.17 5.31 5.64
C THR A 184 -12.14 6.40 5.19
N PHE A 185 -12.12 7.57 5.83
CA PHE A 185 -13.02 8.67 5.47
C PHE A 185 -12.69 9.27 4.10
N TYR A 186 -11.41 9.34 3.74
CA TYR A 186 -10.98 9.72 2.40
C TYR A 186 -11.57 8.82 1.32
N LEU A 187 -11.49 7.50 1.50
CA LEU A 187 -12.05 6.54 0.54
C LEU A 187 -13.59 6.53 0.52
N LEU A 188 -14.25 6.75 1.68
CA LEU A 188 -15.71 6.93 1.71
C LEU A 188 -16.14 8.22 1.02
N PHE A 189 -15.34 9.28 1.14
CA PHE A 189 -15.56 10.51 0.40
C PHE A 189 -15.44 10.29 -1.10
N ALA A 190 -14.43 9.52 -1.55
CA ALA A 190 -14.30 9.11 -2.96
C ALA A 190 -15.50 8.29 -3.45
N VAL A 191 -16.01 7.35 -2.63
CA VAL A 191 -17.24 6.60 -2.93
C VAL A 191 -18.41 7.57 -3.12
N GLY A 192 -18.69 8.43 -2.14
CA GLY A 192 -19.89 9.28 -2.14
C GLY A 192 -19.78 10.49 -3.07
N ILE A 193 -18.93 11.45 -2.70
CA ILE A 193 -18.81 12.76 -3.38
C ILE A 193 -17.82 12.69 -4.55
N GLY A 194 -16.85 11.76 -4.51
CA GLY A 194 -15.89 11.54 -5.60
C GLY A 194 -16.46 10.91 -6.88
N GLY A 195 -17.78 10.75 -6.99
CA GLY A 195 -18.46 10.32 -8.22
C GLY A 195 -18.56 8.81 -8.40
N HIS A 196 -17.78 7.99 -7.70
CA HIS A 196 -17.78 6.54 -7.88
C HIS A 196 -19.16 5.89 -7.62
N PHE A 197 -19.93 6.37 -6.65
CA PHE A 197 -21.28 5.84 -6.39
C PHE A 197 -22.22 6.01 -7.60
N SER A 198 -22.07 7.11 -8.34
CA SER A 198 -22.91 7.41 -9.51
C SER A 198 -22.57 6.59 -10.75
N ILE A 199 -21.34 6.03 -10.83
CA ILE A 199 -20.88 5.18 -11.93
C ILE A 199 -21.55 3.80 -11.87
N GLY A 200 -21.74 3.27 -10.67
CA GLY A 200 -22.33 1.96 -10.42
C GLY A 200 -21.44 1.07 -9.55
N TYR A 201 -21.88 -0.17 -9.34
CA TYR A 201 -21.24 -1.07 -8.39
C TYR A 201 -19.84 -1.51 -8.82
N SER A 202 -19.70 -2.02 -10.05
CA SER A 202 -18.54 -2.84 -10.38
C SER A 202 -17.28 -2.06 -10.75
N TRP A 203 -16.13 -2.50 -10.24
CA TRP A 203 -14.81 -1.97 -10.60
C TRP A 203 -14.47 -2.13 -12.10
N ALA A 204 -15.16 -3.04 -12.79
CA ALA A 204 -14.97 -3.29 -14.23
C ALA A 204 -15.71 -2.28 -15.14
N LEU A 205 -16.50 -1.36 -14.58
CA LEU A 205 -17.20 -0.33 -15.35
C LEU A 205 -16.22 0.75 -15.85
N PRO A 206 -16.51 1.38 -17.01
CA PRO A 206 -15.80 2.59 -17.43
C PRO A 206 -15.90 3.66 -16.33
N GLY A 207 -14.75 4.10 -15.81
CA GLY A 207 -14.68 5.05 -14.68
C GLY A 207 -14.55 4.43 -13.29
N LEU A 208 -14.52 3.09 -13.20
CA LEU A 208 -14.32 2.29 -11.97
C LEU A 208 -15.45 2.48 -10.95
N GLY A 209 -16.32 1.47 -10.78
CA GLY A 209 -17.43 1.53 -9.83
C GLY A 209 -17.01 1.61 -8.36
N TRP A 210 -17.99 1.84 -7.48
CA TRP A 210 -17.73 2.15 -6.07
C TRP A 210 -17.28 0.96 -5.21
N GLU A 211 -17.47 -0.29 -5.64
CA GLU A 211 -17.13 -1.46 -4.81
C GLU A 211 -15.65 -1.51 -4.43
N PHE A 212 -14.76 -1.03 -5.30
CA PHE A 212 -13.32 -1.06 -5.09
C PHE A 212 -12.85 -0.07 -4.01
N PRO A 213 -13.13 1.24 -4.08
CA PRO A 213 -12.79 2.16 -2.99
C PRO A 213 -13.52 1.81 -1.68
N ALA A 214 -14.73 1.23 -1.73
CA ALA A 214 -15.42 0.75 -0.53
C ALA A 214 -14.69 -0.45 0.12
N LEU A 215 -14.23 -1.42 -0.67
CA LEU A 215 -13.40 -2.53 -0.21
C LEU A 215 -12.12 -2.03 0.49
N TRP A 216 -11.42 -1.07 -0.13
CA TRP A 216 -10.21 -0.49 0.45
C TRP A 216 -10.51 0.32 1.70
N SER A 217 -11.63 1.04 1.75
CA SER A 217 -12.06 1.77 2.94
C SER A 217 -12.25 0.82 4.12
N PHE A 218 -12.92 -0.32 3.88
CA PHE A 218 -13.07 -1.37 4.87
C PHE A 218 -11.72 -1.95 5.31
N ALA A 219 -10.83 -2.29 4.37
CA ALA A 219 -9.50 -2.83 4.69
C ALA A 219 -8.67 -1.86 5.56
N VAL A 220 -8.70 -0.56 5.24
CA VAL A 220 -8.04 0.49 6.03
C VAL A 220 -8.68 0.62 7.42
N ALA A 221 -10.01 0.57 7.50
CA ALA A 221 -10.75 0.74 8.76
C ALA A 221 -10.37 -0.32 9.81
N LEU A 222 -10.02 -1.54 9.38
CA LEU A 222 -9.53 -2.60 10.27
C LEU A 222 -8.33 -2.13 11.10
N PHE A 223 -7.42 -1.34 10.54
CA PHE A 223 -6.26 -0.82 11.29
C PHE A 223 -6.63 0.32 12.25
N GLY A 224 -7.70 1.06 11.99
CA GLY A 224 -8.27 2.00 12.95
C GLY A 224 -8.86 1.28 14.17
N MET A 225 -9.54 0.16 13.92
CA MET A 225 -10.22 -0.66 14.94
C MET A 225 -9.25 -1.50 15.76
N PHE A 226 -8.41 -2.31 15.11
CA PHE A 226 -7.48 -3.23 15.78
C PHE A 226 -6.17 -2.55 16.18
N GLY A 227 -5.79 -1.46 15.50
CA GLY A 227 -4.58 -0.70 15.78
C GLY A 227 -3.34 -1.23 15.06
N PRO A 228 -2.15 -0.81 15.52
CA PRO A 228 -0.90 -1.00 14.79
C PRO A 228 -0.37 -2.44 14.79
N GLY A 229 -0.77 -3.28 15.74
CA GLY A 229 -0.10 -4.56 16.00
C GLY A 229 1.30 -4.39 16.62
N PRO A 230 1.90 -5.46 17.14
CA PRO A 230 3.12 -5.37 17.94
C PRO A 230 4.39 -5.14 17.10
N ILE A 231 4.35 -5.42 15.79
CA ILE A 231 5.43 -5.16 14.84
C ILE A 231 5.13 -3.87 14.08
N SER A 232 5.32 -2.74 14.77
CA SER A 232 5.02 -1.39 14.29
C SER A 232 5.95 -0.35 14.93
N LEU A 233 6.00 0.87 14.36
CA LEU A 233 6.67 1.99 15.01
C LEU A 233 5.91 2.48 16.25
N ASP A 234 4.58 2.46 16.22
CA ASP A 234 3.73 2.82 17.37
C ASP A 234 4.07 1.96 18.61
N ALA A 235 4.13 0.63 18.46
CA ALA A 235 4.50 -0.27 19.56
C ALA A 235 5.92 -0.01 20.10
N LYS A 236 6.86 0.38 19.22
CA LYS A 236 8.22 0.76 19.61
C LYS A 236 8.25 2.07 20.41
N LEU A 237 7.39 3.04 20.07
CA LEU A 237 7.30 4.31 20.79
C LEU A 237 6.66 4.11 22.18
N ASP A 238 5.63 3.27 22.27
CA ASP A 238 4.93 3.01 23.54
C ASP A 238 5.79 2.22 24.54
N SER A 239 6.54 1.22 24.07
CA SER A 239 7.51 0.49 24.90
C SER A 239 8.61 1.38 25.48
N ARG A 240 9.11 2.37 24.71
CA ARG A 240 10.10 3.35 25.20
C ARG A 240 9.53 4.26 26.28
N ARG A 241 8.27 4.68 26.14
CA ARG A 241 7.59 5.51 27.16
C ARG A 241 7.41 4.73 28.47
N SER A 242 7.05 3.46 28.36
CA SER A 242 6.79 2.61 29.53
C SER A 242 8.06 2.20 30.29
N GLY A 243 9.22 2.15 29.62
CA GLY A 243 10.51 1.86 30.27
C GLY A 243 11.27 3.09 30.78
N ALA A 244 10.73 4.29 30.57
CA ALA A 244 11.29 5.56 31.06
C ALA A 244 10.51 6.14 32.26
N ALA A 245 9.43 5.47 32.67
CA ALA A 245 8.64 5.76 33.87
C ALA A 245 9.03 4.78 34.98
#